data_AF-A0A435UAH1-F1
#
_entry.id   AF-A0A435UAH1-F1
#
_cell.length_a   1.000
_cell.length_b   1.000
_cell.length_c   1.000
_cell.angle_alpha   90.00
_cell.angle_beta   90.00
_cell.angle_gamma   90.00
#
_symmetry.space_group_name_H-M   'P 1'
#
loop_
_entity.id
_entity.type
_entity.pdbx_description
1 polymer ?
#
loop_
_entity_poly.entity_id
_entity_poly.type
_entity_poly.pdbx_seq_one_letter_code
_entity_poly.pdbx_strand_id
1 'polypeptide(L)'
;MFVKLARTGILIAALGVAGCNNSSMKDFAPEANKPLPDKILADMRAKGMVRTSSVMARIFKEEGKLEIWKAKTNGRYDMVASYDICKWSGKLGPKF
;
A
#
# COMPACT_ATOMS: atom_id res chain seq x y z
N MET A 1 -25.08 35.94 35.48
CA MET A 1 -23.74 35.31 35.54
C MET A 1 -23.73 33.94 34.84
N PHE A 2 -24.62 33.01 35.23
CA PHE A 2 -24.69 31.62 34.73
C PHE A 2 -24.78 31.45 33.20
N VAL A 3 -25.52 32.31 32.50
CA VAL A 3 -25.64 32.24 31.02
C VAL A 3 -24.33 32.57 30.30
N LYS A 4 -23.47 33.43 30.88
CA LYS A 4 -22.16 33.75 30.31
C LYS A 4 -21.19 32.57 30.47
N LEU A 5 -21.18 31.94 31.65
CA LEU A 5 -20.40 30.73 31.91
C LEU A 5 -20.81 29.55 31.01
N ALA A 6 -22.11 29.36 30.78
CA ALA A 6 -22.62 28.34 29.88
C ALA A 6 -22.18 28.58 28.41
N ARG A 7 -22.21 29.82 27.94
CA ARG A 7 -21.75 30.18 26.58
C ARG A 7 -20.25 29.99 26.40
N THR A 8 -19.45 30.34 27.41
CA THR A 8 -17.99 30.10 27.37
C THR A 8 -17.66 28.62 27.39
N GLY A 9 -18.39 27.80 28.16
CA GLY A 9 -18.22 26.35 28.18
C GLY A 9 -18.50 25.69 26.82
N ILE A 10 -19.55 26.15 26.12
CA ILE A 10 -19.90 25.65 24.77
C ILE A 10 -18.81 26.00 23.75
N LEU A 11 -18.23 27.20 23.82
CA LEU A 11 -17.14 27.62 22.92
C LEU A 11 -15.85 26.81 23.12
N ILE A 12 -15.50 26.51 24.37
CA ILE A 12 -14.32 25.68 24.69
C ILE A 12 -14.52 24.23 24.22
N ALA A 13 -15.72 23.67 24.43
CA ALA A 13 -16.05 22.33 23.96
C ALA A 13 -16.00 22.22 22.42
N ALA A 14 -16.49 23.23 21.70
CA ALA A 14 -16.44 23.25 20.23
C ALA A 14 -15.00 23.30 19.68
N LEU A 15 -14.09 24.02 20.34
CA LEU A 15 -12.67 24.05 19.97
C LEU A 15 -11.94 22.73 20.29
N GLY A 16 -12.34 22.03 21.36
CA GLY A 16 -11.80 20.71 21.70
C GLY A 16 -12.13 19.63 20.66
N VAL A 17 -13.32 19.67 20.06
CA VAL A 17 -13.73 18.70 19.02
C VAL A 17 -12.97 18.91 17.70
N ALA A 18 -12.55 20.15 17.39
CA ALA A 18 -11.72 20.43 16.21
C ALA A 18 -10.27 19.93 16.34
N GLY A 19 -9.80 19.64 17.55
CA GLY A 19 -8.45 19.09 17.81
C GLY A 19 -8.33 17.58 17.60
N CYS A 20 -9.44 16.84 17.63
CA CYS A 20 -9.47 15.41 17.30
C CYS A 20 -9.54 15.21 15.78
N ASN A 21 -8.52 15.65 15.05
CA ASN A 21 -8.37 15.27 13.65
C ASN A 21 -7.63 13.93 13.56
N ASN A 22 -8.23 12.96 12.88
CA ASN A 22 -7.69 11.61 12.63
C ASN A 22 -6.49 11.61 11.65
N SER A 23 -5.80 12.75 11.51
CA SER A 23 -4.69 12.98 10.58
C SER A 23 -3.48 12.12 10.93
N SER A 24 -3.19 11.93 12.23
CA SER A 24 -2.00 11.21 12.68
C SER A 24 -2.02 9.71 12.32
N MET A 25 -3.16 9.13 11.96
CA MET A 25 -3.26 7.72 11.51
C MET A 25 -3.21 7.57 9.99
N LYS A 26 -3.45 8.64 9.22
CA LYS A 26 -3.41 8.59 7.75
C LYS A 26 -1.97 8.58 7.21
N ASP A 27 -1.02 9.08 7.99
CA ASP A 27 0.39 9.18 7.60
C ASP A 27 1.16 7.86 7.69
N PHE A 28 0.63 6.85 8.38
CA PHE A 28 1.28 5.53 8.48
C PHE A 28 1.07 4.62 7.26
N ALA A 29 0.09 4.91 6.40
CA ALA A 29 -0.17 4.13 5.18
C ALA A 29 -1.02 4.86 4.11
N PRO A 30 -0.68 6.08 3.67
CA PRO A 30 -1.44 6.74 2.60
C PRO A 30 -1.28 6.04 1.23
N GLU A 31 -0.32 5.12 1.11
CA GLU A 31 0.18 4.56 -0.14
C GLU A 31 -0.47 3.23 -0.55
N ALA A 32 -1.14 2.52 0.36
CA ALA A 32 -1.58 1.14 0.10
C ALA A 32 -2.64 1.03 -1.03
N ASN A 33 -3.36 2.12 -1.30
CA ASN A 33 -4.41 2.19 -2.31
C ASN A 33 -4.02 3.00 -3.55
N LYS A 34 -2.74 3.32 -3.74
CA LYS A 34 -2.33 4.03 -4.97
C LYS A 34 -2.66 3.16 -6.20
N PRO A 35 -3.24 3.76 -7.25
CA PRO A 35 -3.48 3.05 -8.49
C PRO A 35 -2.15 2.58 -9.10
N LEU A 36 -2.20 1.47 -9.85
CA LEU A 36 -1.04 1.01 -10.60
C LEU A 36 -0.65 2.07 -11.65
N PRO A 37 0.65 2.32 -11.89
CA PRO A 37 1.09 3.22 -12.94
C PRO A 37 0.56 2.79 -14.32
N ASP A 38 0.20 3.76 -15.16
CA ASP A 38 -0.38 3.49 -16.48
C ASP A 38 0.51 2.64 -17.37
N LYS A 39 1.83 2.80 -17.25
CA LYS A 39 2.82 1.96 -17.96
C LYS A 39 2.65 0.48 -17.62
N ILE A 40 2.50 0.15 -16.33
CA ILE A 40 2.29 -1.24 -15.89
C ILE A 40 0.94 -1.76 -16.40
N LEU A 41 -0.11 -0.93 -16.36
CA LEU A 41 -1.42 -1.30 -16.91
C LEU A 41 -1.36 -1.56 -18.43
N ALA A 42 -0.61 -0.75 -19.17
CA ALA A 42 -0.39 -0.95 -20.60
C ALA A 42 0.37 -2.26 -20.88
N ASP A 43 1.47 -2.50 -20.16
CA ASP A 43 2.26 -3.73 -20.28
C ASP A 43 1.44 -4.97 -19.95
N MET A 44 0.62 -4.91 -18.89
CA MET A 44 -0.31 -5.97 -18.52
C MET A 44 -1.33 -6.25 -19.63
N ARG A 45 -1.94 -5.21 -20.22
CA ARG A 45 -2.87 -5.37 -21.35
C ARG A 45 -2.19 -6.01 -22.54
N ALA A 46 -1.00 -5.54 -22.93
CA ALA A 46 -0.22 -6.09 -24.03
C ALA A 46 0.14 -7.57 -23.81
N LYS A 47 0.40 -7.96 -22.56
CA LYS A 47 0.70 -9.35 -22.18
C LYS A 47 -0.54 -10.20 -21.90
N GLY A 48 -1.75 -9.68 -22.01
CA GLY A 48 -2.99 -10.42 -21.73
C GLY A 48 -3.18 -10.76 -20.25
N MET A 49 -2.75 -9.88 -19.34
CA MET A 49 -2.88 -10.02 -17.89
C MET A 49 -4.05 -9.17 -17.37
N VAL A 50 -5.11 -9.80 -16.85
CA VAL A 50 -6.25 -9.06 -16.28
C VAL A 50 -5.87 -8.49 -14.92
N ARG A 51 -6.23 -7.23 -14.62
CA ARG A 51 -5.81 -6.55 -13.37
C ARG A 51 -6.08 -7.35 -12.10
N THR A 52 -7.20 -8.07 -12.06
CA THR A 52 -7.67 -8.88 -10.92
C THR A 52 -7.16 -10.31 -10.92
N SER A 53 -6.39 -10.75 -11.92
CA SER A 53 -5.80 -12.09 -11.95
C SER A 53 -4.81 -12.32 -10.82
N SER A 54 -4.62 -13.59 -10.45
CA SER A 54 -3.67 -14.02 -9.44
C SER A 54 -2.26 -13.47 -9.67
N VAL A 55 -1.61 -13.12 -8.56
CA VAL A 55 -0.26 -12.56 -8.51
C VAL A 55 0.64 -13.52 -7.73
N MET A 56 1.86 -13.71 -8.22
CA MET A 56 2.91 -14.46 -7.53
C MET A 56 4.12 -13.54 -7.35
N ALA A 57 4.63 -13.47 -6.13
CA ALA A 57 5.89 -12.80 -5.83
C ALA A 57 7.01 -13.85 -5.71
N ARG A 58 8.15 -13.61 -6.36
CA ARG A 58 9.37 -14.41 -6.17
C ARG A 58 10.46 -13.53 -5.60
N ILE A 59 11.13 -14.00 -4.55
CA ILE A 59 12.23 -13.28 -3.91
C ILE A 59 13.50 -14.11 -4.03
N PHE A 60 14.50 -13.52 -4.67
CA PHE A 60 15.84 -14.05 -4.85
C PHE A 60 16.77 -13.30 -3.90
N LYS A 61 17.07 -13.92 -2.75
CA LYS A 61 17.74 -13.25 -1.64
C LYS A 61 19.21 -12.95 -1.93
N GLU A 62 19.94 -13.88 -2.53
CA GLU A 62 21.36 -13.66 -2.87
C GLU A 62 21.52 -12.56 -3.92
N GLU A 63 20.64 -12.56 -4.91
CA GLU A 63 20.63 -11.63 -6.03
C GLU A 63 20.01 -10.28 -5.68
N GLY A 64 19.34 -10.18 -4.53
CA GLY A 64 18.61 -8.98 -4.13
C GLY A 64 17.51 -8.61 -5.12
N LYS A 65 16.76 -9.58 -5.65
CA LYS A 65 15.66 -9.33 -6.60
C LYS A 65 14.30 -9.75 -6.06
N LEU A 66 13.31 -8.88 -6.24
CA LEU A 66 11.88 -9.19 -6.10
C LEU A 66 11.24 -9.15 -7.48
N GLU A 67 10.62 -10.24 -7.88
CA GLU A 67 9.85 -10.29 -9.11
C GLU A 67 8.36 -10.44 -8.82
N ILE A 68 7.56 -9.73 -9.61
CA ILE A 68 6.10 -9.81 -9.59
C ILE A 68 5.65 -10.46 -10.90
N TRP A 69 4.96 -11.58 -10.75
CA TRP A 69 4.42 -12.40 -11.82
C TRP A 69 2.90 -12.36 -11.78
N LYS A 70 2.27 -12.41 -12.95
CA LYS A 70 0.82 -12.33 -13.05
C LYS A 70 0.27 -13.35 -14.04
N ALA A 71 -0.87 -13.96 -13.69
CA ALA A 71 -1.54 -14.89 -14.58
C ALA A 71 -2.09 -14.15 -15.82
N LYS A 72 -1.86 -14.76 -16.97
CA LYS A 72 -2.37 -14.38 -18.28
C LYS A 72 -3.69 -15.12 -18.54
N THR A 73 -4.46 -14.63 -19.49
CA THR A 73 -5.73 -15.27 -19.94
C THR A 73 -5.52 -16.67 -20.54
N ASN A 74 -4.30 -17.03 -20.94
CA ASN A 74 -3.96 -18.34 -21.49
C ASN A 74 -3.54 -19.38 -20.42
N GLY A 75 -3.78 -19.09 -19.13
CA GLY A 75 -3.47 -20.00 -18.03
C GLY A 75 -1.99 -20.08 -17.63
N ARG A 76 -1.12 -19.24 -18.20
CA ARG A 76 0.31 -19.16 -17.84
C ARG A 76 0.60 -17.89 -17.03
N TYR A 77 1.70 -17.91 -16.28
CA TYR A 77 2.23 -16.70 -15.63
C TYR A 77 3.34 -16.10 -16.48
N ASP A 78 3.45 -14.78 -16.41
CA ASP A 78 4.56 -14.02 -16.99
C ASP A 78 4.90 -12.83 -16.08
N MET A 79 6.12 -12.32 -16.18
CA MET A 79 6.63 -11.28 -15.30
C MET A 79 6.09 -9.90 -15.71
N VAL A 80 5.59 -9.14 -14.74
CA VAL A 80 5.12 -7.77 -14.95
C VAL A 80 6.12 -6.74 -14.45
N ALA A 81 6.86 -7.04 -13.38
CA ALA A 81 7.86 -6.13 -12.82
C ALA A 81 8.96 -6.91 -12.09
N SER A 82 10.15 -6.32 -12.04
CA SER A 82 11.28 -6.77 -11.25
C SER A 82 11.89 -5.57 -10.55
N TYR A 83 12.21 -5.74 -9.26
CA TYR A 83 12.72 -4.69 -8.39
C TYR A 83 13.98 -5.17 -7.71
N ASP A 84 14.95 -4.28 -7.58
CA ASP A 84 16.07 -4.45 -6.67
C ASP A 84 15.61 -4.28 -5.22
N ILE A 85 16.01 -5.21 -4.36
CA ILE A 85 15.74 -5.19 -2.93
C ILE A 85 17.06 -5.34 -2.16
N CYS A 86 17.16 -4.67 -1.02
CA CYS A 86 18.38 -4.66 -0.19
C CYS A 86 18.17 -5.25 1.21
N LYS A 87 16.92 -5.57 1.57
CA LYS A 87 16.55 -6.09 2.89
C LYS A 87 15.56 -7.24 2.76
N TRP A 88 15.81 -8.29 3.52
CA TRP A 88 14.90 -9.41 3.74
C TRP A 88 15.12 -9.93 5.17
N SER A 89 14.16 -10.72 5.67
CA SER A 89 14.28 -11.29 7.02
C SER A 89 15.18 -12.52 7.04
N GLY A 90 15.95 -12.65 8.13
CA GLY A 90 16.81 -13.80 8.40
C GLY A 90 18.09 -13.85 7.56
N LYS A 91 18.76 -15.01 7.61
CA LYS A 91 19.96 -15.30 6.83
C LYS A 91 19.58 -16.06 5.54
N LEU A 92 20.56 -16.31 4.68
CA LEU A 92 20.41 -17.25 3.57
C LEU A 92 20.21 -18.68 4.11
N GLY A 93 19.39 -19.47 3.41
CA GLY A 93 18.94 -20.79 3.86
C GLY A 93 17.50 -20.81 4.41
N PRO A 94 17.04 -21.98 4.90
CA PRO A 94 15.71 -22.15 5.49
C PRO A 94 15.49 -21.22 6.69
N LYS A 95 14.23 -20.84 6.91
CA LYS A 95 13.83 -20.10 8.10
C LYS A 95 13.55 -21.10 9.23
N PHE A 96 14.34 -21.04 10.28
CA PHE A 96 14.14 -21.82 11.52
C PHE A 96 13.47 -20.95 12.58
#